data_AF-A0A398AM99-F1
#
_entry.id   AF-A0A398AM99-F1
#
_cell.length_a   1.000
_cell.length_b   1.000
_cell.length_c   1.000
_cell.angle_alpha   90.00
_cell.angle_beta   90.00
_cell.angle_gamma   90.00
#
_symmetry.space_group_name_H-M   'P 1'
#
loop_
_entity.id
_entity.type
_entity.pdbx_description
1 polymer ?
#
loop_
_entity_poly.entity_id
_entity_poly.type
_entity_poly.pdbx_seq_one_letter_code
_entity_poly.pdbx_strand_id
1 'polypeptide(L)'
;MKSTTLHRLCSSSPRVISASDRIKSGRCWPELFDGTKPSTQCCGTLKAQQPCYCDFIKNPDLKKFATSREAHLALGFCGIPYPTC
;
A
#
# COMPACT_ATOMS: atom_id res chain seq x y z
N MET A 1 11.42 8.29 19.70
CA MET A 1 10.59 7.16 20.16
C MET A 1 9.44 7.00 19.17
N LYS A 2 9.63 6.27 18.06
CA LYS A 2 8.61 6.18 17.00
C LYS A 2 7.63 5.06 17.35
N SER A 3 6.38 5.48 17.54
CA SER A 3 5.21 4.70 17.95
C SER A 3 5.17 3.30 17.33
N THR A 4 5.53 2.28 18.13
CA THR A 4 5.40 0.85 17.80
C THR A 4 3.96 0.46 17.43
N THR A 5 2.98 1.28 17.81
CA THR A 5 1.56 1.12 17.51
C THR A 5 1.22 1.43 16.04
N LEU A 6 1.84 2.45 15.43
CA LEU A 6 1.59 2.80 14.02
C LEU A 6 2.20 1.76 13.06
N HIS A 7 3.40 1.28 13.39
CA HIS A 7 4.06 0.20 12.65
C HIS A 7 3.25 -1.10 12.70
N ARG A 8 2.62 -1.39 13.84
CA ARG A 8 1.66 -2.50 13.93
C ARG A 8 0.48 -2.26 13.01
N LEU A 9 -0.18 -1.10 13.01
CA LEU A 9 -1.30 -0.82 12.10
C LEU A 9 -0.92 -0.97 10.61
N CYS A 10 0.34 -0.73 10.31
CA CYS A 10 0.86 -0.81 8.96
C CYS A 10 1.16 -2.22 8.44
N SER A 11 1.61 -3.10 9.34
CA SER A 11 1.91 -4.50 9.04
C SER A 11 0.84 -5.48 9.56
N SER A 12 -0.14 -5.01 10.33
CA SER A 12 -1.24 -5.83 10.85
C SER A 12 -2.50 -5.59 10.02
N SER A 13 -2.68 -6.47 9.04
CA SER A 13 -4.02 -6.76 8.55
C SER A 13 -4.81 -7.37 9.72
N PRO A 14 -5.91 -6.75 10.18
CA PRO A 14 -6.70 -7.32 11.25
C PRO A 14 -7.48 -8.50 10.67
N ARG A 15 -7.20 -9.69 11.23
CA ARG A 15 -7.89 -10.98 11.13
C ARG A 15 -7.31 -11.94 10.09
N VAL A 16 -6.77 -13.04 10.65
CA VAL A 16 -6.62 -14.40 10.10
C VAL A 16 -6.93 -14.49 8.61
N ILE A 17 -5.91 -14.28 7.77
CA ILE A 17 -6.08 -14.28 6.32
C ILE A 17 -6.00 -15.73 5.81
N SER A 18 -7.16 -16.31 5.52
CA SER A 18 -7.28 -17.51 4.69
C SER A 18 -6.53 -17.29 3.37
N ALA A 19 -5.95 -18.35 2.77
CA ALA A 19 -5.27 -18.25 1.47
C ALA A 19 -6.12 -17.52 0.41
N SER A 20 -7.45 -17.66 0.48
CA SER A 20 -8.45 -17.00 -0.38
C SER A 20 -8.54 -15.49 -0.18
N ASP A 21 -8.28 -15.00 1.03
CA ASP A 21 -8.31 -13.58 1.36
C ASP A 21 -6.98 -12.91 1.06
N ARG A 22 -5.88 -13.66 1.10
CA ARG A 22 -4.55 -13.23 0.63
C ARG A 22 -4.58 -12.94 -0.88
N ILE A 23 -5.34 -13.73 -1.63
CA ILE A 23 -5.61 -13.50 -3.06
C ILE A 23 -6.55 -12.30 -3.28
N LYS A 24 -7.29 -11.85 -2.26
CA LYS A 24 -8.23 -10.72 -2.37
C LYS A 24 -7.61 -9.40 -1.91
N SER A 25 -6.80 -9.39 -0.85
CA SER A 25 -6.03 -8.25 -0.35
C SER A 25 -4.64 -8.11 -1.01
N GLY A 26 -4.11 -9.17 -1.62
CA GLY A 26 -2.82 -9.21 -2.31
C GLY A 26 -2.86 -8.88 -3.81
N ARG A 27 -4.04 -8.71 -4.42
CA ARG A 27 -4.20 -8.28 -5.82
C ARG A 27 -4.21 -6.76 -5.99
N CYS A 28 -3.30 -6.09 -5.28
CA CYS A 28 -2.77 -4.84 -5.82
C CYS A 28 -1.52 -5.11 -6.64
N TRP A 29 -0.83 -6.24 -6.44
CA TRP A 29 0.53 -6.42 -6.94
C TRP A 29 0.64 -6.37 -8.46
N PRO A 30 -0.07 -7.16 -9.28
CA PRO A 30 0.15 -7.08 -10.73
C PRO A 30 -0.11 -5.66 -11.25
N GLU A 31 -1.19 -5.03 -10.78
CA GLU A 31 -1.58 -3.68 -11.20
C GLU A 31 -0.62 -2.57 -10.69
N LEU A 32 0.03 -2.79 -9.55
CA LEU A 32 1.03 -1.84 -9.00
C LEU A 32 2.33 -1.84 -9.78
N PHE A 33 2.62 -2.90 -10.57
CA PHE A 33 3.89 -3.05 -11.28
C PHE A 33 3.75 -2.86 -12.80
N ASP A 34 2.58 -3.14 -13.36
CA ASP A 34 2.33 -2.95 -14.80
C ASP A 34 1.79 -1.54 -15.13
N GLY A 35 1.47 -0.73 -14.11
CA GLY A 35 0.94 0.63 -14.28
C GLY A 35 -0.49 0.67 -14.80
N THR A 36 -1.22 -0.44 -14.71
CA THR A 36 -2.63 -0.52 -15.10
C THR A 36 -3.54 0.02 -14.01
N LYS A 37 -4.79 0.33 -14.38
CA LYS A 37 -5.78 0.85 -13.44
C LYS A 37 -6.13 -0.21 -12.38
N PRO A 38 -5.93 0.06 -11.08
CA PRO A 38 -6.23 -0.92 -10.04
C PRO A 38 -7.73 -1.20 -9.89
N SER A 39 -8.05 -2.40 -9.41
CA SER A 39 -9.42 -2.75 -9.04
C SER A 39 -9.93 -1.92 -7.85
N THR A 40 -11.26 -1.78 -7.71
CA THR A 40 -11.89 -1.10 -6.57
C THR A 40 -11.41 -1.66 -5.23
N GLN A 41 -11.21 -2.98 -5.16
CA GLN A 41 -10.72 -3.65 -3.97
C GLN A 41 -9.26 -3.27 -3.65
N CYS A 42 -8.40 -3.19 -4.66
CA CYS A 42 -7.04 -2.69 -4.49
C CYS A 42 -7.04 -1.24 -3.98
N CYS A 43 -7.84 -0.36 -4.59
CA CYS A 43 -7.96 1.02 -4.12
C CYS A 43 -8.45 1.13 -2.68
N GLY A 44 -9.36 0.25 -2.24
CA GLY A 44 -9.77 0.17 -0.83
C GLY A 44 -8.61 -0.14 0.10
N THR A 45 -7.77 -1.12 -0.27
CA THR A 45 -6.57 -1.49 0.49
C THR A 45 -5.55 -0.36 0.52
N LEU A 46 -5.25 0.26 -0.62
CA LEU A 46 -4.32 1.38 -0.70
C LEU A 46 -4.81 2.54 0.19
N LYS A 47 -6.10 2.91 0.11
CA LYS A 47 -6.67 3.96 0.96
C LYS A 47 -6.50 3.67 2.45
N ALA A 48 -6.71 2.42 2.88
CA ALA A 48 -6.54 2.02 4.27
C ALA A 48 -5.07 2.13 4.76
N GLN A 49 -4.11 2.03 3.84
CA GLN A 49 -2.68 2.11 4.15
C GLN A 49 -2.11 3.54 4.10
N GLN A 50 -2.89 4.58 3.77
CA GLN A 50 -2.36 5.96 3.70
C GLN A 50 -1.49 6.39 4.90
N PRO A 51 -1.83 6.08 6.18
CA PRO A 51 -1.00 6.44 7.33
C PRO A 51 0.42 5.85 7.30
N CYS A 52 0.64 4.79 6.52
CA CYS A 52 1.91 4.09 6.40
C CYS A 52 2.89 4.65 5.39
N TYR A 53 2.42 5.40 4.40
CA TYR A 53 3.22 5.61 3.19
C TYR A 53 4.53 6.33 3.47
N CYS A 54 4.54 7.24 4.45
CA CYS A 54 5.79 7.86 4.89
C CYS A 54 6.79 6.88 5.50
N ASP A 55 6.31 5.87 6.22
CA ASP A 55 7.18 4.82 6.74
C ASP A 55 7.71 3.93 5.62
N PHE A 56 6.90 3.63 4.59
CA PHE A 56 7.37 2.92 3.40
C PHE A 56 8.43 3.70 2.62
N ILE A 57 8.24 5.02 2.44
CA ILE A 57 9.20 5.89 1.77
C ILE A 57 10.50 6.03 2.57
N LYS A 58 10.42 6.05 3.90
CA LYS A 58 11.58 6.17 4.80
C LYS A 58 12.33 4.85 4.98
N ASN A 59 11.69 3.71 4.73
CA ASN A 59 12.32 2.40 4.78
C ASN A 59 13.15 2.15 3.50
N PRO A 60 14.48 1.99 3.57
CA PRO A 60 15.32 1.80 2.39
C PRO A 60 14.97 0.56 1.56
N ASP A 61 14.46 -0.51 2.18
CA ASP A 61 14.08 -1.75 1.50
C ASP A 61 12.82 -1.58 0.65
N LEU A 62 11.92 -0.68 1.07
CA LEU A 62 10.64 -0.42 0.41
C LEU A 62 10.64 0.83 -0.44
N LYS A 63 11.56 1.77 -0.18
CA LYS A 63 11.63 3.08 -0.83
C LYS A 63 11.58 2.97 -2.35
N LYS A 64 12.37 2.05 -2.94
CA LYS A 64 12.42 1.86 -4.39
C LYS A 64 11.06 1.57 -5.00
N PHE A 65 10.23 0.80 -4.30
CA PHE A 65 8.87 0.48 -4.72
C PHE A 65 7.91 1.63 -4.39
N ALA A 66 7.97 2.17 -3.17
CA ALA A 66 7.08 3.24 -2.71
C ALA A 66 7.23 4.55 -3.50
N THR A 67 8.39 4.81 -4.08
CA THR A 67 8.67 5.99 -4.91
C THR A 67 8.70 5.68 -6.41
N SER A 68 8.29 4.48 -6.85
CA SER A 68 8.29 4.13 -8.28
C SER A 68 7.17 4.87 -9.03
N ARG A 69 7.33 4.99 -10.36
CA ARG A 69 6.32 5.61 -11.22
C ARG A 69 4.99 4.86 -11.12
N GLU A 70 5.05 3.55 -11.06
CA GLU A 70 3.90 2.65 -11.06
C GLU A 70 3.13 2.77 -9.73
N ALA A 71 3.84 2.88 -8.59
CA ALA A 71 3.23 3.19 -7.31
C ALA A 71 2.52 4.56 -7.33
N HIS A 72 3.15 5.59 -7.93
CA HIS A 72 2.51 6.91 -8.07
C HIS A 72 1.26 6.86 -8.93
N LEU A 73 1.29 6.12 -10.05
CA LEU A 73 0.13 5.92 -10.91
C LEU A 73 -1.00 5.19 -10.19
N ALA A 74 -0.69 4.13 -9.44
CA ALA A 74 -1.68 3.40 -8.64
C ALA A 74 -2.39 4.31 -7.63
N LEU A 75 -1.64 5.17 -6.93
CA LEU A 75 -2.22 6.17 -6.03
C LEU A 75 -3.11 7.17 -6.78
N GLY A 76 -2.65 7.66 -7.93
CA GLY A 76 -3.41 8.57 -8.80
C GLY A 76 -4.74 7.98 -9.27
N PHE A 77 -4.73 6.74 -9.79
CA PHE A 77 -5.95 6.04 -10.22
C PHE A 77 -6.95 5.83 -9.09
N CYS A 78 -6.47 5.65 -7.86
CA CYS A 78 -7.29 5.46 -6.69
C CYS A 78 -7.71 6.78 -6.01
N GLY A 79 -7.27 7.93 -6.52
CA GLY A 79 -7.55 9.26 -5.96
C GLY A 79 -6.89 9.46 -4.59
N ILE A 80 -5.73 8.84 -4.38
CA ILE A 80 -4.97 8.94 -3.14
C ILE A 80 -3.85 9.96 -3.37
N PRO A 81 -3.77 11.03 -2.57
CA PRO A 81 -2.69 11.99 -2.70
C PRO A 81 -1.35 11.32 -2.36
N TYR A 82 -0.31 11.65 -3.13
CA TYR A 82 1.05 11.25 -2.75
C TYR A 82 1.43 11.95 -1.44
N PRO A 83 1.94 11.23 -0.43
CA PRO A 83 2.13 11.80 0.90
C PRO A 83 3.29 12.80 0.90
N THR A 84 3.15 13.88 1.68
CA THR A 84 4.27 14.72 2.08
C THR A 84 4.85 14.14 3.37
N CYS A 85 6.12 13.75 3.32
CA CYS A 85 6.85 13.07 4.38
C CYS A 85 8.20 13.75 4.61
#